data_AF-A0A7Y2B2J3-F1
#
_entry.id   AF-A0A7Y2B2J3-F1
#
_cell.length_a   1.000
_cell.length_b   1.000
_cell.length_c   1.000
_cell.angle_alpha   90.00
_cell.angle_beta   90.00
_cell.angle_gamma   90.00
#
_symmetry.space_group_name_H-M   'P 1'
#
loop_
_entity.id
_entity.type
_entity.pdbx_description
1 polymer ?
#
loop_
_entity_poly.entity_id
_entity_poly.type
_entity_poly.pdbx_seq_one_letter_code
_entity_poly.pdbx_strand_id
1 'polypeptide(L)'
;MRSRHNGHRLTGGDALSGLLFVAFLLGVLVTTFSSAFAEETAQEEPAKTALEIEKVKPPKAKKVTLPFLRANKDFVRAQLDLLRQIYRMEDSGIAKELDPRYLKLQEMLAELEDDRALVAAGDADLEKRSILESAREIAELEDELARMDSVLARQAERLQWLDEDFASRQTTALVVLLRSLPGSPAPQSIVLLDDDRITRVPIDEATRGSLDRGGLVKVFHQFIEPRAQEIRIGLEGDRWTAVEPVRVTIDPAKDKLNFLELDLASWTPELANEIPSDLRVK
;
A
#
# COMPACT_ATOMS: atom_id res chain seq x y z
N MET A 1 -50.32 33.49 -2.04
CA MET A 1 -51.52 32.70 -1.71
C MET A 1 -51.20 31.23 -1.97
N ARG A 2 -51.27 30.37 -0.94
CA ARG A 2 -51.10 28.89 -0.90
C ARG A 2 -49.71 28.37 -1.29
N SER A 3 -48.80 28.08 -0.35
CA SER A 3 -48.81 27.04 0.70
C SER A 3 -48.97 25.62 0.16
N ARG A 4 -47.88 24.83 0.28
CA ARG A 4 -47.92 23.46 0.80
C ARG A 4 -46.54 23.01 1.28
N HIS A 5 -46.49 22.76 2.58
CA HIS A 5 -45.49 21.99 3.32
C HIS A 5 -45.43 20.53 2.87
N ASN A 6 -44.24 19.91 3.02
CA ASN A 6 -43.98 18.57 3.56
C ASN A 6 -42.45 18.41 3.54
N GLY A 7 -41.69 18.18 4.62
CA GLY A 7 -42.05 17.72 5.96
C GLY A 7 -41.82 16.21 6.10
N HIS A 8 -40.57 15.74 5.99
CA HIS A 8 -40.20 14.42 6.51
C HIS A 8 -38.89 14.51 7.30
N ARG A 9 -39.05 14.62 8.62
CA ARG A 9 -38.09 14.19 9.63
C ARG A 9 -38.26 12.69 9.80
N LEU A 10 -37.17 11.94 9.78
CA LEU A 10 -37.08 10.63 10.43
C LEU A 10 -36.10 10.77 11.59
N THR A 11 -36.70 10.70 12.77
CA THR A 11 -36.08 10.53 14.09
C THR A 11 -36.01 9.03 14.41
N GLY A 12 -34.95 8.62 15.08
CA GLY A 12 -34.79 7.29 15.70
C GLY A 12 -33.31 6.89 15.61
N GLY A 13 -32.48 7.00 16.65
CA GLY A 13 -32.78 6.85 18.07
C GLY A 13 -32.40 5.45 18.51
N ASP A 14 -31.19 5.33 19.05
CA ASP A 14 -30.73 4.40 20.08
C ASP A 14 -31.07 2.91 19.99
N ALA A 15 -30.04 2.13 19.66
CA ALA A 15 -29.74 0.87 20.35
C ALA A 15 -28.23 0.89 20.65
N LEU A 16 -27.81 1.34 21.84
CA LEU A 16 -27.60 0.50 23.02
C LEU A 16 -26.78 -0.77 22.76
N SER A 17 -25.57 -0.72 23.33
CA SER A 17 -25.01 -1.73 24.23
C SER A 17 -24.71 -3.12 23.68
N GLY A 18 -23.42 -3.47 23.70
CA GLY A 18 -23.01 -4.83 24.05
C GLY A 18 -21.86 -5.39 23.23
N LEU A 19 -20.62 -5.08 23.62
CA LEU A 19 -19.61 -6.09 23.95
C LEU A 19 -18.32 -5.42 24.45
N LEU A 20 -18.42 -5.06 25.73
CA LEU A 20 -17.32 -4.96 26.68
C LEU A 20 -16.84 -6.39 27.01
N PHE A 21 -15.58 -6.50 27.44
CA PHE A 21 -14.85 -7.70 27.91
C PHE A 21 -14.17 -8.56 26.84
N VAL A 22 -12.83 -8.49 26.77
CA VAL A 22 -11.95 -9.47 27.43
C VAL A 22 -10.52 -8.90 27.63
N ALA A 23 -10.08 -8.94 28.88
CA ALA A 23 -8.72 -9.07 29.39
C ALA A 23 -7.69 -7.93 29.25
N PHE A 24 -7.82 -7.01 30.20
CA PHE A 24 -6.73 -6.44 31.02
C PHE A 24 -5.91 -7.57 31.68
N LEU A 25 -4.57 -7.62 31.53
CA LEU A 25 -3.62 -7.99 32.60
C LEU A 25 -2.14 -7.92 32.17
N LEU A 26 -1.33 -7.41 33.11
CA LEU A 26 0.14 -7.35 33.18
C LEU A 26 0.83 -6.32 32.26
N GLY A 27 1.34 -5.18 32.74
CA GLY A 27 1.89 -4.89 34.07
C GLY A 27 3.40 -5.05 34.06
N VAL A 28 4.08 -3.93 33.77
CA VAL A 28 5.41 -3.50 34.25
C VAL A 28 6.49 -4.59 34.39
N LEU A 29 7.45 -4.57 33.47
CA LEU A 29 8.85 -4.76 33.85
C LEU A 29 9.76 -3.89 32.98
N VAL A 30 10.25 -2.81 33.60
CA VAL A 30 11.40 -2.05 33.16
C VAL A 30 12.63 -2.95 33.34
N THR A 31 13.29 -3.29 32.25
CA THR A 31 14.71 -3.69 32.28
C THR A 31 15.47 -2.90 31.22
N THR A 32 16.25 -1.97 31.73
CA THR A 32 17.38 -1.33 31.07
C THR A 32 18.33 -2.39 30.52
N PHE A 33 18.54 -2.42 29.21
CA PHE A 33 19.71 -3.06 28.62
C PHE A 33 20.40 -2.07 27.68
N SER A 34 21.30 -1.29 28.28
CA SER A 34 22.44 -0.73 27.55
C SER A 34 23.25 -1.89 26.99
N SER A 35 23.29 -2.00 25.67
CA SER A 35 24.31 -2.75 24.96
C SER A 35 25.07 -1.77 24.09
N ALA A 36 26.17 -1.30 24.65
CA ALA A 36 27.32 -0.84 23.89
C ALA A 36 27.98 -2.09 23.31
N PHE A 37 27.96 -2.24 21.99
CA PHE A 37 28.96 -2.98 21.22
C PHE A 37 28.96 -2.41 19.80
N ALA A 38 29.79 -1.39 19.62
CA ALA A 38 30.24 -0.91 18.32
C ALA A 38 31.76 -1.14 18.29
N GLU A 39 32.17 -2.19 17.57
CA GLU A 39 33.43 -2.35 16.83
C GLU A 39 33.37 -3.77 16.24
N GLU A 40 32.84 -3.88 15.02
CA GLU A 40 33.62 -3.92 13.78
C GLU A 40 34.28 -5.28 13.59
N THR A 41 33.43 -6.26 13.25
CA THR A 41 33.83 -7.43 12.50
C THR A 41 33.33 -7.24 11.08
N ALA A 42 34.28 -7.04 10.17
CA ALA A 42 34.08 -7.11 8.74
C ALA A 42 33.42 -8.45 8.40
N GLN A 43 32.20 -8.40 7.88
CA GLN A 43 31.53 -9.56 7.34
C GLN A 43 30.87 -9.16 6.02
N GLU A 44 31.42 -9.77 4.96
CA GLU A 44 31.08 -9.59 3.55
C GLU A 44 29.58 -9.60 3.29
N GLU A 45 29.16 -8.64 2.45
CA GLU A 45 27.90 -8.71 1.71
C GLU A 45 27.82 -10.04 0.93
N PRO A 46 26.76 -10.85 1.09
CA PRO A 46 26.38 -11.74 0.01
C PRO A 46 25.68 -10.90 -1.04
N ALA A 47 26.43 -10.56 -2.08
CA ALA A 47 25.93 -10.08 -3.35
C ALA A 47 24.70 -10.91 -3.76
N LYS A 48 23.57 -10.23 -4.04
CA LYS A 48 22.40 -10.82 -4.65
C LYS A 48 22.77 -11.27 -6.07
N THR A 49 23.23 -12.50 -6.21
CA THR A 49 23.46 -13.13 -7.50
C THR A 49 22.11 -13.36 -8.17
N ALA A 50 21.83 -12.59 -9.22
CA ALA A 50 20.71 -12.85 -10.11
C ALA A 50 20.93 -14.23 -10.76
N LEU A 51 20.21 -15.24 -10.27
CA LEU A 51 20.16 -16.57 -10.88
C LEU A 51 19.25 -16.49 -12.11
N GLU A 52 19.86 -16.29 -13.27
CA GLU A 52 19.23 -16.49 -14.57
C GLU A 52 18.99 -17.99 -14.77
N ILE A 53 17.75 -18.43 -14.57
CA ILE A 53 17.36 -19.83 -14.79
C ILE A 53 17.19 -20.03 -16.31
N GLU A 54 18.29 -20.37 -16.99
CA GLU A 54 18.21 -20.99 -18.29
C GLU A 54 17.46 -22.33 -18.15
N LYS A 55 16.31 -22.45 -18.85
CA LYS A 55 15.58 -23.71 -18.97
C LYS A 55 16.42 -24.72 -19.75
N VAL A 56 17.25 -25.48 -19.04
CA VAL A 56 17.92 -26.66 -19.59
C VAL A 56 16.85 -27.69 -19.94
N LYS A 57 16.59 -27.87 -21.24
CA LYS A 57 15.71 -28.93 -21.76
C LYS A 57 16.37 -30.27 -21.43
N PRO A 58 15.68 -31.20 -20.73
CA PRO A 58 16.29 -32.48 -20.38
C PRO A 58 16.67 -33.24 -21.66
N PRO A 59 17.86 -33.86 -21.73
CA PRO A 59 18.26 -34.64 -22.89
C PRO A 59 17.29 -35.82 -23.01
N LYS A 60 16.47 -35.82 -24.07
CA LYS A 60 15.64 -36.97 -24.42
C LYS A 60 16.58 -38.15 -24.63
N ALA A 61 16.54 -39.14 -23.73
CA ALA A 61 17.26 -40.39 -23.90
C ALA A 61 16.90 -40.96 -25.28
N LYS A 62 17.85 -40.95 -26.21
CA LYS A 62 17.69 -41.59 -27.52
C LYS A 62 17.47 -43.07 -27.21
N LYS A 63 16.23 -43.53 -27.36
CA LYS A 63 15.90 -44.95 -27.23
C LYS A 63 16.82 -45.71 -28.20
N VAL A 64 17.75 -46.49 -27.65
CA VAL A 64 18.75 -47.28 -28.39
C VAL A 64 18.09 -48.32 -29.32
N THR A 65 16.76 -48.46 -29.21
CA THR A 65 15.93 -49.35 -30.02
C THR A 65 15.86 -48.96 -31.51
N LEU A 66 15.98 -47.68 -31.88
CA LEU A 66 15.90 -47.27 -33.30
C LEU A 66 17.10 -47.73 -34.16
N PRO A 67 18.36 -47.51 -33.75
CA PRO A 67 19.49 -48.05 -34.51
C PRO A 67 19.52 -49.58 -34.54
N PHE A 68 19.11 -50.25 -33.44
CA PHE A 68 18.97 -51.72 -33.40
C PHE A 68 17.92 -52.24 -34.39
N LEU A 69 16.74 -51.61 -34.47
CA LEU A 69 15.69 -51.97 -35.42
C LEU A 69 16.11 -51.69 -36.87
N ARG A 70 16.95 -50.66 -37.10
CA ARG A 70 17.48 -50.35 -38.43
C ARG A 70 18.56 -51.33 -38.87
N ALA A 71 19.46 -51.71 -37.96
CA ALA A 71 20.52 -52.69 -38.19
C ALA A 71 19.98 -54.11 -38.37
N ASN A 72 18.87 -54.45 -37.70
CA ASN A 72 18.24 -55.77 -37.78
C ASN A 72 16.96 -55.77 -38.60
N LYS A 73 16.76 -54.78 -39.48
CA LYS A 73 15.56 -54.64 -40.31
C LYS A 73 15.28 -55.91 -41.11
N ASP A 74 16.33 -56.50 -41.68
CA ASP A 74 16.21 -57.69 -42.52
C ASP A 74 15.93 -58.95 -41.71
N PHE A 75 16.46 -59.04 -40.49
CA PHE A 75 16.14 -60.13 -39.56
C PHE A 75 14.68 -60.05 -39.09
N VAL A 76 14.20 -58.86 -38.71
CA VAL A 76 12.79 -58.65 -38.33
C VAL A 76 11.88 -58.92 -39.51
N ARG A 77 12.27 -58.54 -40.73
CA ARG A 77 11.52 -58.88 -41.97
C ARG A 77 11.50 -60.38 -42.21
N ALA A 78 12.64 -61.07 -42.08
CA ALA A 78 12.73 -62.51 -42.27
C ALA A 78 11.89 -63.26 -41.22
N GLN A 79 11.91 -62.84 -39.96
CA GLN A 79 11.06 -63.40 -38.91
C GLN A 79 9.58 -63.13 -39.16
N LEU A 80 9.23 -61.93 -39.66
CA LEU A 80 7.86 -61.57 -39.99
C LEU A 80 7.36 -62.31 -41.24
N ASP A 81 8.23 -62.53 -42.23
CA ASP A 81 7.93 -63.33 -43.41
C ASP A 81 7.82 -64.82 -43.06
N LEU A 82 8.65 -65.32 -42.14
CA LEU A 82 8.59 -66.68 -41.62
C LEU A 82 7.31 -66.89 -40.80
N LEU A 83 6.94 -65.94 -39.93
CA LEU A 83 5.64 -65.94 -39.26
C LEU A 83 4.50 -65.89 -40.28
N ARG A 84 4.56 -65.03 -41.29
CA ARG A 84 3.55 -65.01 -42.37
C ARG A 84 3.49 -66.33 -43.14
N GLN A 85 4.60 -67.03 -43.30
CA GLN A 85 4.64 -68.33 -43.96
C GLN A 85 4.03 -69.43 -43.08
N ILE A 86 4.34 -69.45 -41.78
CA ILE A 86 3.75 -70.36 -40.79
C ILE A 86 2.24 -70.13 -40.71
N TYR A 87 1.81 -68.87 -40.51
CA TYR A 87 0.40 -68.52 -40.41
C TYR A 87 -0.35 -68.72 -41.75
N ARG A 88 0.27 -68.45 -42.92
CA ARG A 88 -0.36 -68.77 -44.22
C ARG A 88 -0.52 -70.27 -44.46
N MET A 89 0.34 -71.11 -43.88
CA MET A 89 0.17 -72.57 -43.97
C MET A 89 -0.92 -73.07 -43.02
N GLU A 90 -1.05 -72.48 -41.82
CA GLU A 90 -2.12 -72.79 -40.86
C GLU A 90 -3.51 -72.24 -41.28
N ASP A 91 -3.56 -71.13 -42.02
CA ASP A 91 -4.81 -70.50 -42.51
C ASP A 91 -5.50 -71.27 -43.65
N SER A 92 -4.90 -72.35 -44.17
CA SER A 92 -5.53 -73.17 -45.22
C SER A 92 -6.45 -74.29 -44.68
N GLY A 93 -6.61 -74.42 -43.35
CA GLY A 93 -7.37 -75.53 -42.77
C GLY A 93 -8.23 -75.25 -41.51
N ILE A 94 -8.03 -74.13 -40.81
CA ILE A 94 -8.75 -73.83 -39.53
C ILE A 94 -9.53 -72.50 -39.62
N ALA A 95 -9.90 -72.06 -40.82
CA ALA A 95 -10.81 -70.93 -41.02
C ALA A 95 -12.30 -71.34 -40.89
N LYS A 96 -12.67 -72.13 -39.87
CA LYS A 96 -14.06 -72.49 -39.54
C LYS A 96 -14.25 -72.66 -38.04
N GLU A 97 -14.15 -71.53 -37.36
CA GLU A 97 -14.99 -71.12 -36.22
C GLU A 97 -14.28 -69.91 -35.63
N LEU A 98 -14.51 -68.75 -36.25
CA LEU A 98 -14.23 -67.48 -35.58
C LEU A 98 -15.09 -67.51 -34.32
N ASP A 99 -14.47 -67.71 -33.15
CA ASP A 99 -15.19 -67.86 -31.89
C ASP A 99 -16.15 -66.66 -31.76
N PRO A 100 -17.47 -66.87 -31.64
CA PRO A 100 -18.43 -65.78 -31.51
C PRO A 100 -18.09 -64.85 -30.33
N ARG A 101 -17.34 -65.33 -29.34
CA ARG A 101 -16.80 -64.51 -28.25
C ARG A 101 -15.74 -63.52 -28.72
N TYR A 102 -14.90 -63.90 -29.68
CA TYR A 102 -13.87 -63.04 -30.24
C TYR A 102 -14.47 -61.91 -31.10
N LEU A 103 -15.48 -62.23 -31.92
CA LEU A 103 -16.24 -61.23 -32.67
C LEU A 103 -16.93 -60.23 -31.74
N LYS A 104 -17.60 -60.73 -30.69
CA LYS A 104 -18.24 -59.88 -29.69
C LYS A 104 -17.21 -59.02 -28.94
N LEU A 105 -16.02 -59.54 -28.68
CA LEU A 105 -14.93 -58.78 -28.06
C LEU A 105 -14.43 -57.66 -28.99
N GLN A 106 -14.29 -57.92 -30.30
CA GLN A 106 -13.94 -56.88 -31.27
C GLN A 106 -15.02 -55.79 -31.37
N GLU A 107 -16.30 -56.18 -31.35
CA GLU A 107 -17.43 -55.24 -31.34
C GLU A 107 -17.41 -54.36 -30.08
N MET A 108 -17.25 -54.96 -28.89
CA MET A 108 -17.12 -54.19 -27.63
C MET A 108 -15.88 -53.30 -27.62
N LEU A 109 -14.75 -53.71 -28.22
CA LEU A 109 -13.57 -52.86 -28.32
C LEU A 109 -13.80 -51.67 -29.26
N ALA A 110 -14.49 -51.87 -30.37
CA ALA A 110 -14.86 -50.79 -31.28
C ALA A 110 -15.82 -49.80 -30.60
N GLU A 111 -16.82 -50.29 -29.86
CA GLU A 111 -17.75 -49.47 -29.08
C GLU A 111 -17.00 -48.66 -27.99
N LEU A 112 -16.06 -49.28 -27.29
CA LEU A 112 -15.21 -48.59 -26.30
C LEU A 112 -14.28 -47.54 -26.93
N GLU A 113 -13.78 -47.78 -28.15
CA GLU A 113 -12.97 -46.81 -28.88
C GLU A 113 -13.81 -45.60 -29.34
N ASP A 114 -15.03 -45.83 -29.82
CA ASP A 114 -15.98 -44.78 -30.20
C ASP A 114 -16.44 -43.96 -28.98
N ASP A 115 -16.78 -44.60 -27.87
CA ASP A 115 -17.11 -43.93 -26.61
C ASP A 115 -15.95 -43.08 -26.10
N ARG A 116 -14.71 -43.60 -26.20
CA ARG A 116 -13.51 -42.86 -25.82
C ARG A 116 -13.27 -41.66 -26.73
N ALA A 117 -13.56 -41.77 -28.02
CA ALA A 117 -13.45 -40.66 -28.96
C ALA A 117 -14.49 -39.57 -28.66
N LEU A 118 -15.71 -39.95 -28.27
CA LEU A 118 -16.76 -39.01 -27.85
C LEU A 118 -16.40 -38.28 -26.55
N VAL A 119 -15.89 -38.99 -25.55
CA VAL A 119 -15.41 -38.37 -24.30
C VAL A 119 -14.24 -37.42 -24.57
N ALA A 120 -13.26 -37.83 -25.38
CA ALA A 120 -12.13 -36.97 -25.74
C ALA A 120 -12.55 -35.72 -26.51
N ALA A 121 -13.58 -35.81 -27.37
CA ALA A 121 -14.15 -34.66 -28.06
C ALA A 121 -14.89 -33.73 -27.07
N GLY A 122 -15.62 -34.29 -26.10
CA GLY A 122 -16.26 -33.54 -25.02
C GLY A 122 -15.27 -32.79 -24.14
N ASP A 123 -14.20 -33.45 -23.71
CA ASP A 123 -13.13 -32.85 -22.90
C ASP A 123 -12.44 -31.71 -23.66
N ALA A 124 -12.13 -31.88 -24.94
CA ALA A 124 -11.53 -30.84 -25.77
C ALA A 124 -12.43 -29.60 -25.92
N ASP A 125 -13.75 -29.78 -25.96
CA ASP A 125 -14.69 -28.66 -26.03
C ASP A 125 -14.87 -27.96 -24.67
N LEU A 126 -14.78 -28.69 -23.56
CA LEU A 126 -14.73 -28.09 -22.22
C LEU A 126 -13.44 -27.30 -22.00
N GLU A 127 -12.29 -27.81 -22.42
CA GLU A 127 -11.01 -27.09 -22.38
C GLU A 127 -11.08 -25.78 -23.18
N LYS A 128 -11.63 -25.81 -24.40
CA LYS A 128 -11.82 -24.60 -25.22
C LYS A 128 -12.72 -23.59 -24.51
N ARG A 129 -13.83 -24.03 -23.90
CA ARG A 129 -14.72 -23.12 -23.15
C ARG A 129 -14.00 -22.50 -21.96
N SER A 130 -13.27 -23.29 -21.18
CA SER A 130 -12.49 -22.78 -20.05
C SER A 130 -11.44 -21.76 -20.48
N ILE A 131 -10.76 -22.01 -21.62
CA ILE A 131 -9.80 -21.05 -22.18
C ILE A 131 -10.51 -19.75 -22.58
N LEU A 132 -11.67 -19.83 -23.24
CA LEU A 132 -12.44 -18.64 -23.63
C LEU A 132 -12.97 -17.87 -22.41
N GLU A 133 -13.39 -18.57 -21.36
CA GLU A 133 -13.78 -17.96 -20.08
C GLU A 133 -12.59 -17.23 -19.44
N SER A 134 -11.43 -17.89 -19.34
CA SER A 134 -10.22 -17.26 -18.81
C SER A 134 -9.76 -16.05 -19.64
N ALA A 135 -9.87 -16.12 -20.97
CA ALA A 135 -9.53 -15.00 -21.84
C ALA A 135 -10.48 -13.82 -21.67
N ARG A 136 -11.76 -14.11 -21.41
CA ARG A 136 -12.77 -13.11 -21.09
C ARG A 136 -12.51 -12.46 -19.72
N GLU A 137 -12.21 -13.25 -18.71
CA GLU A 137 -11.86 -12.73 -17.37
C GLU A 137 -10.63 -11.80 -17.44
N ILE A 138 -9.62 -12.17 -18.22
CA ILE A 138 -8.44 -11.32 -18.44
C ILE A 138 -8.84 -10.02 -19.13
N ALA A 139 -9.67 -10.06 -20.17
CA ALA A 139 -10.13 -8.85 -20.86
C ALA A 139 -10.94 -7.92 -19.92
N GLU A 140 -11.79 -8.48 -19.07
CA GLU A 140 -12.55 -7.72 -18.07
C GLU A 140 -11.62 -7.06 -17.03
N LEU A 141 -10.56 -7.76 -16.61
CA LEU A 141 -9.55 -7.19 -15.71
C LEU A 141 -8.71 -6.10 -16.38
N GLU A 142 -8.35 -6.25 -17.67
CA GLU A 142 -7.65 -5.23 -18.44
C GLU A 142 -8.50 -3.96 -18.59
N ASP A 143 -9.80 -4.09 -18.86
CA ASP A 143 -10.73 -2.97 -18.93
C ASP A 143 -10.84 -2.24 -17.59
N GLU A 144 -10.90 -2.96 -16.47
CA GLU A 144 -10.94 -2.35 -15.14
C GLU A 144 -9.63 -1.65 -14.78
N LEU A 145 -8.47 -2.22 -15.14
CA LEU A 145 -7.17 -1.55 -14.98
C LEU A 145 -7.10 -0.24 -15.79
N ALA A 146 -7.52 -0.27 -17.05
CA ALA A 146 -7.58 0.92 -17.89
C ALA A 146 -8.52 1.98 -17.30
N ARG A 147 -9.63 1.56 -16.69
CA ARG A 147 -10.53 2.45 -15.96
C ARG A 147 -9.85 3.07 -14.74
N MET A 148 -9.14 2.29 -13.93
CA MET A 148 -8.40 2.80 -12.77
C MET A 148 -7.33 3.82 -13.19
N ASP A 149 -6.58 3.54 -14.25
CA ASP A 149 -5.57 4.45 -14.81
C ASP A 149 -6.20 5.78 -15.23
N SER A 150 -7.38 5.74 -15.86
CA SER A 150 -8.11 6.96 -16.23
C SER A 150 -8.58 7.78 -15.02
N VAL A 151 -8.90 7.13 -13.90
CA VAL A 151 -9.28 7.80 -12.65
C VAL A 151 -8.05 8.43 -12.00
N LEU A 152 -6.94 7.70 -11.94
CA LEU A 152 -5.68 8.19 -11.39
C LEU A 152 -5.15 9.38 -12.19
N ALA A 153 -5.19 9.33 -13.53
CA ALA A 153 -4.80 10.44 -14.39
C ALA A 153 -5.62 11.71 -14.10
N ARG A 154 -6.95 11.59 -13.92
CA ARG A 154 -7.82 12.72 -13.55
C ARG A 154 -7.54 13.24 -12.14
N GLN A 155 -7.22 12.37 -11.20
CA GLN A 155 -6.84 12.79 -9.85
C GLN A 155 -5.49 13.52 -9.85
N ALA A 156 -4.51 13.03 -10.61
CA ALA A 156 -3.22 13.69 -10.78
C ALA A 156 -3.39 15.08 -11.41
N GLU A 157 -4.18 15.22 -12.46
CA GLU A 157 -4.48 16.52 -13.08
C GLU A 157 -5.18 17.47 -12.08
N ARG A 158 -6.14 16.96 -11.31
CA ARG A 158 -6.81 17.75 -10.27
C ARG A 158 -5.86 18.20 -9.17
N LEU A 159 -4.96 17.32 -8.72
CA LEU A 159 -3.95 17.65 -7.72
C LEU A 159 -2.96 18.67 -8.26
N GLN A 160 -2.49 18.50 -9.49
CA GLN A 160 -1.63 19.47 -10.14
C GLN A 160 -2.30 20.84 -10.24
N TRP A 161 -3.58 20.89 -10.64
CA TRP A 161 -4.33 22.15 -10.68
C TRP A 161 -4.45 22.80 -9.30
N LEU A 162 -4.70 22.01 -8.25
CA LEU A 162 -4.72 22.52 -6.88
C LEU A 162 -3.34 23.02 -6.47
N ASP A 163 -2.28 22.27 -6.75
CA ASP A 163 -0.90 22.66 -6.45
C ASP A 163 -0.48 23.94 -7.19
N GLU A 164 -0.90 24.11 -8.44
CA GLU A 164 -0.69 25.33 -9.21
C GLU A 164 -1.49 26.52 -8.64
N ASP A 165 -2.75 26.31 -8.22
CA ASP A 165 -3.55 27.33 -7.54
C ASP A 165 -2.92 27.71 -6.18
N PHE A 166 -2.39 26.73 -5.44
CA PHE A 166 -1.65 26.95 -4.22
C PHE A 166 -0.35 27.72 -4.47
N ALA A 167 0.50 27.26 -5.39
CA ALA A 167 1.82 27.83 -5.64
C ALA A 167 1.75 29.24 -6.23
N SER A 168 0.76 29.53 -7.08
CA SER A 168 0.65 30.82 -7.77
C SER A 168 0.00 31.94 -6.94
N ARG A 169 -0.64 31.61 -5.79
CA ARG A 169 -1.42 32.57 -4.99
C ARG A 169 -1.25 32.41 -3.47
N GLN A 170 -0.05 32.08 -2.97
CA GLN A 170 0.18 32.16 -1.52
C GLN A 170 0.21 33.61 -1.03
N THR A 171 -0.96 34.20 -0.84
CA THR A 171 -1.14 35.48 -0.15
C THR A 171 -1.43 35.31 1.34
N THR A 172 -1.79 34.09 1.76
CA THR A 172 -2.03 33.77 3.17
C THR A 172 -0.69 33.69 3.92
N ALA A 173 -0.42 34.68 4.75
CA ALA A 173 0.78 34.73 5.57
C ALA A 173 0.40 34.82 7.05
N LEU A 174 1.14 34.11 7.89
CA LEU A 174 1.05 34.24 9.34
C LEU A 174 2.18 35.13 9.82
N VAL A 175 1.84 36.13 10.63
CA VAL A 175 2.80 36.94 11.37
C VAL A 175 2.57 36.73 12.85
N VAL A 176 3.60 36.23 13.54
CA VAL A 176 3.60 36.14 15.00
C VAL A 176 4.25 37.40 15.55
N LEU A 177 3.49 38.11 16.39
CA LEU A 177 3.90 39.31 17.08
C LEU A 177 4.03 38.98 18.56
N LEU A 178 5.16 39.37 19.16
CA LEU A 178 5.35 39.32 20.59
C LEU A 178 5.04 40.66 21.22
N ARG A 179 4.40 40.59 22.38
CA ARG A 179 4.15 41.70 23.26
C ARG A 179 4.59 41.33 24.67
N SER A 180 5.28 42.27 25.32
CA SER A 180 5.80 42.09 26.68
C SER A 180 6.85 40.98 26.79
N LEU A 181 7.57 40.99 27.91
CA LEU A 181 8.29 39.81 28.37
C LEU A 181 7.66 39.32 29.67
N PRO A 182 7.70 38.01 29.93
CA PRO A 182 7.34 37.50 31.24
C PRO A 182 8.38 38.04 32.25
N GLY A 183 7.97 38.18 33.51
CA GLY A 183 8.89 38.53 34.58
C GLY A 183 10.10 37.57 34.67
N SER A 184 11.11 37.93 35.46
CA SER A 184 12.33 37.12 35.58
C SER A 184 12.02 35.66 36.01
N PRO A 185 12.61 34.64 35.36
CA PRO A 185 13.64 34.69 34.31
C PRO A 185 13.07 34.96 32.91
N ALA A 186 13.77 35.81 32.13
CA ALA A 186 13.36 36.12 30.75
C ALA A 186 13.73 34.98 29.77
N PRO A 187 12.85 34.64 28.81
CA PRO A 187 13.14 33.65 27.78
C PRO A 187 14.28 34.12 26.86
N GLN A 188 15.05 33.15 26.36
CA GLN A 188 16.16 33.38 25.44
C GLN A 188 15.75 33.14 23.98
N SER A 189 14.81 32.22 23.75
CA SER A 189 14.33 31.90 22.41
C SER A 189 12.85 31.51 22.44
N ILE A 190 12.19 31.63 21.29
CA ILE A 190 10.85 31.10 21.06
C ILE A 190 10.95 29.94 20.09
N VAL A 191 10.28 28.86 20.45
CA VAL A 191 10.21 27.65 19.65
C VAL A 191 8.79 27.55 19.08
N LEU A 192 8.69 27.64 17.77
CA LEU A 192 7.46 27.41 17.03
C LEU A 192 7.54 26.01 16.42
N LEU A 193 6.63 25.13 16.81
CA LEU A 193 6.41 23.82 16.21
C LEU A 193 5.16 23.90 15.34
N ASP A 194 5.34 23.70 14.04
CA ASP A 194 4.27 23.64 13.04
C ASP A 194 4.39 22.28 12.33
N ASP A 195 3.43 21.40 12.57
CA ASP A 195 3.50 19.97 12.22
C ASP A 195 4.84 19.33 12.65
N ASP A 196 5.75 19.06 11.71
CA ASP A 196 7.07 18.46 11.93
C ASP A 196 8.23 19.47 11.89
N ARG A 197 7.93 20.75 11.69
CA ARG A 197 8.94 21.80 11.53
C ARG A 197 9.13 22.57 12.83
N ILE A 198 10.36 22.56 13.33
CA ILE A 198 10.79 23.34 14.48
C ILE A 198 11.48 24.62 14.00
N THR A 199 10.92 25.77 14.32
CA THR A 199 11.54 27.08 14.09
C THR A 199 11.93 27.71 15.42
N ARG A 200 13.22 27.97 15.61
CA ARG A 200 13.73 28.66 16.79
C ARG A 200 14.04 30.12 16.45
N VAL A 201 13.48 31.05 17.21
CA VAL A 201 13.71 32.48 17.05
C VAL A 201 14.42 33.01 18.31
N PRO A 202 15.70 33.41 18.21
CA PRO A 202 16.41 33.97 19.35
C PRO A 202 15.86 35.36 19.71
N ILE A 203 15.73 35.64 21.01
CA ILE A 203 15.38 36.95 21.54
C ILE A 203 16.69 37.69 21.86
N ASP A 204 17.10 38.56 20.95
CA ASP A 204 18.28 39.39 21.12
C ASP A 204 18.04 40.53 22.14
N GLU A 205 19.12 41.20 22.55
CA GLU A 205 19.06 42.28 23.54
C GLU A 205 18.24 43.48 23.05
N ALA A 206 18.26 43.74 21.73
CA ALA A 206 17.46 44.80 21.11
C ALA A 206 15.96 44.50 21.17
N THR A 207 15.56 43.27 20.84
CA THR A 207 14.18 42.79 20.98
C THR A 207 13.75 42.83 22.44
N ARG A 208 14.61 42.39 23.36
CA ARG A 208 14.34 42.43 24.79
C ARG A 208 14.05 43.84 25.27
N GLY A 209 14.93 44.80 24.97
CA GLY A 209 14.74 46.21 25.33
C GLY A 209 13.55 46.88 24.63
N SER A 210 13.08 46.35 23.49
CA SER A 210 11.83 46.78 22.86
C SER A 210 10.61 46.26 23.63
N LEU A 211 10.60 44.97 23.97
CA LEU A 211 9.52 44.31 24.70
C LEU A 211 9.39 44.84 26.14
N ASP A 212 10.50 45.14 26.82
CA ASP A 212 10.53 45.75 28.16
C ASP A 212 9.85 47.13 28.21
N ARG A 213 9.86 47.84 27.08
CA ARG A 213 9.18 49.14 26.92
C ARG A 213 7.72 49.01 26.46
N GLY A 214 7.19 47.79 26.40
CA GLY A 214 5.85 47.50 25.89
C GLY A 214 5.74 47.57 24.37
N GLY A 215 6.86 47.43 23.64
CA GLY A 215 6.88 47.36 22.18
C GLY A 215 6.29 46.06 21.65
N LEU A 216 5.94 46.07 20.36
CA LEU A 216 5.53 44.89 19.59
C LEU A 216 6.66 44.48 18.65
N VAL A 217 7.07 43.21 18.70
CA VAL A 217 8.15 42.71 17.84
C VAL A 217 7.66 41.56 16.97
N LYS A 218 7.95 41.65 15.68
CA LYS A 218 7.70 40.59 14.71
C LYS A 218 8.78 39.51 14.84
N VAL A 219 8.38 38.31 15.23
CA VAL A 219 9.32 37.18 15.40
C VAL A 219 9.22 36.12 14.33
N PHE A 220 8.06 35.98 13.69
CA PHE A 220 7.85 34.98 12.68
C PHE A 220 7.01 35.52 11.54
N HIS A 221 7.36 35.13 10.32
CA HIS A 221 6.60 35.44 9.12
C HIS A 221 6.81 34.35 8.09
N GLN A 222 5.74 33.64 7.80
CA GLN A 222 5.75 32.58 6.82
C GLN A 222 4.40 32.50 6.11
N PHE A 223 4.44 32.07 4.85
CA PHE A 223 3.24 31.65 4.15
C PHE A 223 2.75 30.32 4.72
N ILE A 224 1.47 30.27 5.03
CA ILE A 224 0.82 29.09 5.61
C ILE A 224 -0.41 28.72 4.80
N GLU A 225 -0.85 27.48 4.92
CA GLU A 225 -2.06 27.02 4.25
C GLU A 225 -3.31 27.69 4.85
N PRO A 226 -4.31 28.08 4.04
CA PRO A 226 -5.57 28.65 4.51
C PRO A 226 -6.50 27.55 5.06
N ARG A 227 -6.02 26.79 6.05
CA ARG A 227 -6.77 25.74 6.75
C ARG A 227 -6.53 25.85 8.25
N ALA A 228 -7.48 25.36 9.04
CA ALA A 228 -7.30 25.25 10.48
C ALA A 228 -6.05 24.40 10.80
N GLN A 229 -5.11 24.97 11.53
CA GLN A 229 -3.85 24.32 11.90
C GLN A 229 -3.51 24.59 13.36
N GLU A 230 -2.85 23.63 14.00
CA GLU A 230 -2.42 23.71 15.40
C GLU A 230 -0.93 24.08 15.44
N ILE A 231 -0.62 25.27 15.96
CA ILE A 231 0.76 25.70 16.17
C ILE A 231 1.09 25.51 17.64
N ARG A 232 2.24 24.87 17.90
CA ARG A 232 2.79 24.72 19.24
C ARG A 232 3.84 25.77 19.51
N ILE A 233 3.69 26.50 20.60
CA ILE A 233 4.52 27.65 20.94
C ILE A 233 5.18 27.35 22.28
N GLY A 234 6.47 27.09 22.24
CA GLY A 234 7.33 26.91 23.40
C GLY A 234 8.23 28.12 23.62
N LEU A 235 8.65 28.29 24.87
CA LEU A 235 9.70 29.23 25.23
C LEU A 235 10.93 28.42 25.68
N GLU A 236 12.12 28.83 25.25
CA GLU A 236 13.38 28.24 25.68
C GLU A 236 14.19 29.25 26.50
N GLY A 237 14.90 28.76 27.51
CA GLY A 237 15.69 29.58 28.43
C GLY A 237 15.68 29.00 29.85
N ASP A 238 16.28 29.73 30.79
CA ASP A 238 16.36 29.30 32.18
C ASP A 238 14.95 29.06 32.75
N ARG A 239 14.66 27.79 33.10
CA ARG A 239 13.36 27.26 33.57
C ARG A 239 12.25 27.14 32.52
N TRP A 240 12.41 27.68 31.32
CA TRP A 240 11.39 27.60 30.26
C TRP A 240 11.47 26.33 29.42
N THR A 241 12.68 25.78 29.22
CA THR A 241 12.89 24.59 28.39
C THR A 241 12.18 23.34 28.90
N ALA A 242 11.86 23.27 30.20
CA ALA A 242 11.14 22.15 30.80
C ALA A 242 9.61 22.25 30.68
N VAL A 243 9.10 23.35 30.12
CA VAL A 243 7.67 23.63 30.05
C VAL A 243 7.09 23.10 28.73
N GLU A 244 5.89 22.53 28.78
CA GLU A 244 5.25 21.99 27.58
C GLU A 244 4.82 23.13 26.64
N PRO A 245 5.00 22.99 25.31
CA PRO A 245 4.56 24.01 24.36
C PRO A 245 3.04 24.23 24.39
N VAL A 246 2.62 25.50 24.38
CA VAL A 246 1.21 25.90 24.27
C VAL A 246 0.68 25.58 22.89
N ARG A 247 -0.47 24.92 22.81
CA ARG A 247 -1.17 24.64 21.56
C ARG A 247 -2.14 25.77 21.22
N VAL A 248 -1.97 26.36 20.05
CA VAL A 248 -2.83 27.42 19.53
C VAL A 248 -3.41 26.95 18.21
N THR A 249 -4.72 26.79 18.15
CA THR A 249 -5.42 26.56 16.88
C THR A 249 -5.65 27.90 16.19
N ILE A 250 -5.13 28.02 14.97
CA ILE A 250 -5.40 29.18 14.11
C ILE A 250 -6.26 28.74 12.94
N ASP A 251 -7.20 29.60 12.54
CA ASP A 251 -8.01 29.45 11.32
C ASP A 251 -7.69 30.61 10.37
N PRO A 252 -6.58 30.53 9.64
CA PRO A 252 -6.08 31.64 8.82
C PRO A 252 -7.02 31.93 7.65
N ALA A 253 -7.41 33.20 7.53
CA ALA A 253 -8.24 33.65 6.43
C ALA A 253 -7.43 33.61 5.12
N LYS A 254 -8.03 33.01 4.08
CA LYS A 254 -7.44 32.91 2.75
C LYS A 254 -7.08 34.29 2.17
N ASP A 255 -5.91 34.37 1.56
CA ASP A 255 -5.38 35.54 0.85
C ASP A 255 -5.21 36.79 1.73
N LYS A 256 -4.96 36.58 3.03
CA LYS A 256 -4.76 37.66 4.00
C LYS A 256 -3.52 37.45 4.86
N LEU A 257 -3.02 38.56 5.40
CA LEU A 257 -2.08 38.53 6.51
C LEU A 257 -2.85 38.26 7.80
N ASN A 258 -2.53 37.16 8.45
CA ASN A 258 -3.10 36.74 9.73
C ASN A 258 -2.11 37.07 10.84
N PHE A 259 -2.60 37.65 11.94
CA PHE A 259 -1.75 38.08 13.04
C PHE A 259 -2.02 37.25 14.28
N LEU A 260 -0.97 36.64 14.81
CA LEU A 260 -0.99 36.01 16.11
C LEU A 260 -0.25 36.91 17.09
N GLU A 261 -0.99 37.59 17.97
CA GLU A 261 -0.43 38.40 19.04
C GLU A 261 -0.24 37.53 20.29
N LEU A 262 1.01 37.35 20.71
CA LEU A 262 1.39 36.63 21.92
C LEU A 262 1.77 37.66 22.98
N ASP A 263 0.92 37.82 23.99
CA ASP A 263 1.29 38.57 25.18
C ASP A 263 1.95 37.64 26.19
N LEU A 264 3.25 37.82 26.41
CA LEU A 264 4.02 36.99 27.31
C LEU A 264 3.93 37.47 28.77
N ALA A 265 3.27 38.60 29.06
CA ALA A 265 3.20 39.15 30.42
C ALA A 265 2.47 38.21 31.39
N SER A 266 1.47 37.46 30.91
CA SER A 266 0.69 36.51 31.72
C SER A 266 1.34 35.13 31.81
N TRP A 267 2.41 34.88 31.05
CA TRP A 267 3.04 33.56 30.99
C TRP A 267 4.00 33.43 32.17
N THR A 268 3.86 32.36 32.92
CA THR A 268 4.85 31.95 33.92
C THR A 268 5.29 30.53 33.62
N PRO A 269 6.52 30.14 33.98
CA PRO A 269 7.00 28.77 33.74
C PRO A 269 6.16 27.70 34.46
N GLU A 270 5.35 28.10 35.44
CA GLU A 270 4.44 27.21 36.18
C GLU A 270 3.03 27.13 35.57
N LEU A 271 2.56 28.17 34.87
CA LEU A 271 1.23 28.25 34.26
C LEU A 271 1.21 28.10 32.73
N ALA A 272 2.35 27.91 32.06
CA ALA A 272 2.38 27.87 30.60
C ALA A 272 1.64 26.66 29.96
N ASN A 273 1.03 25.78 30.74
CA ASN A 273 0.16 24.71 30.23
C ASN A 273 -1.31 25.14 30.08
N GLU A 274 -1.73 26.23 30.72
CA GLU A 274 -3.08 26.77 30.57
C GLU A 274 -3.06 27.85 29.49
N ILE A 275 -3.84 27.65 28.41
CA ILE A 275 -3.97 28.64 27.33
C ILE A 275 -4.41 29.96 27.98
N PRO A 276 -3.56 31.00 28.00
CA PRO A 276 -3.96 32.26 28.58
C PRO A 276 -5.11 32.80 27.73
N SER A 277 -6.19 33.19 28.38
CA SER A 277 -7.42 33.74 27.78
C SER A 277 -7.19 35.01 26.93
N ASP A 278 -5.95 35.52 26.90
CA ASP A 278 -5.53 36.71 26.18
C ASP A 278 -4.92 36.43 24.80
N LEU A 279 -4.85 35.16 24.36
CA LEU A 279 -4.49 34.80 22.99
C LEU A 279 -5.53 35.34 22.01
N ARG A 280 -5.22 36.45 21.36
CA ARG A 280 -6.04 37.07 20.33
C ARG A 280 -5.49 36.72 18.97
N VAL A 281 -6.16 35.78 18.29
CA VAL A 281 -6.02 35.60 16.84
C VAL A 281 -6.79 36.73 16.17
N LYS A 282 -6.10 37.58 15.42
CA LYS A 282 -6.69 38.72 14.70
C LYS A 282 -6.50 38.58 13.19
#